data_AF-A0A5E6NRG0-F1
#
_entry.id   AF-A0A5E6NRG0-F1
#
_cell.length_a   1.000
_cell.length_b   1.000
_cell.length_c   1.000
_cell.angle_alpha   90.00
_cell.angle_beta   90.00
_cell.angle_gamma   90.00
#
_symmetry.space_group_name_H-M   'P 1'
#
loop_
_entity.id
_entity.type
_entity.pdbx_description
1 polymer ?
#
loop_
_entity_poly.entity_id
_entity_poly.type
_entity_poly.pdbx_seq_one_letter_code
_entity_poly.pdbx_strand_id
1 'polypeptide(L)'
;MDRNLGASQVATSSTDPVSYGDSYQWGRLADGYQIRTFATTTTLAVNTTPGLTATGIRGPYDWTLPNIVDDDGALRSAFLAKTDGSGVCPTGFNVPTEAQLKAEIDIWGTTNYADISAFNSVLKLPVAGARIRRTGRLGNVGYVGYYWTRSVVPTNRWYRYARYLGFGDYSVHAEFANVERSASRSIRCIKN
;
A
#
# COMPACT_ATOMS: atom_id res chain seq x y z
N MET A 1 3.32 2.08 13.86
CA MET A 1 2.96 0.69 14.18
C MET A 1 4.23 -0.13 14.03
N ASP A 2 4.35 -1.25 14.75
CA ASP A 2 5.53 -2.10 14.73
C ASP A 2 5.52 -3.15 13.59
N ARG A 3 4.36 -3.36 12.96
CA ARG A 3 4.13 -4.32 11.86
C ARG A 3 3.34 -3.71 10.70
N ASN A 4 3.25 -4.43 9.59
CA ASN A 4 2.35 -4.06 8.47
C ASN A 4 0.89 -4.18 8.89
N LEU A 5 0.03 -3.35 8.30
CA LEU A 5 -1.40 -3.41 8.60
C LEU A 5 -1.97 -4.78 8.19
N GLY A 6 -2.67 -5.44 9.12
CA GLY A 6 -3.18 -6.81 8.94
C GLY A 6 -2.18 -7.92 9.27
N ALA A 7 -0.93 -7.61 9.63
CA ALA A 7 0.04 -8.61 10.07
C ALA A 7 -0.19 -9.02 11.53
N SER A 8 0.01 -10.31 11.84
CA SER A 8 -0.12 -10.80 13.23
C SER A 8 1.15 -10.62 14.05
N GLN A 9 2.31 -10.37 13.43
CA GLN A 9 3.56 -10.11 14.14
C GLN A 9 4.47 -9.07 13.46
N VAL A 10 5.43 -8.56 14.23
CA VAL A 10 6.58 -7.80 13.71
C VAL A 10 7.46 -8.75 12.91
N ALA A 11 8.01 -8.29 11.78
CA ALA A 11 8.88 -9.09 10.95
C ALA A 11 10.09 -9.64 11.74
N THR A 12 10.28 -10.95 11.67
CA THR A 12 11.49 -11.63 12.19
C THR A 12 12.55 -11.87 11.12
N SER A 13 12.19 -11.73 9.84
CA SER A 13 13.09 -11.68 8.67
C SER A 13 12.44 -10.84 7.56
N SER A 14 13.19 -10.47 6.51
CA SER A 14 12.61 -9.78 5.34
C SER A 14 11.52 -10.63 4.66
N THR A 15 11.61 -11.94 4.74
CA THR A 15 10.71 -12.92 4.10
C THR A 15 9.71 -13.58 5.04
N ASP A 16 9.50 -13.02 6.25
CA ASP A 16 8.57 -13.57 7.25
C ASP A 16 7.10 -13.45 6.79
N PRO A 17 6.43 -14.56 6.38
CA PRO A 17 5.09 -14.50 5.81
C PRO A 17 4.03 -13.99 6.78
N VAL A 18 4.25 -14.17 8.08
CA VAL A 18 3.31 -13.78 9.15
C VAL A 18 3.34 -12.26 9.38
N SER A 19 4.42 -11.61 8.95
CA SER A 19 4.60 -10.16 9.03
C SER A 19 4.12 -9.37 7.80
N TYR A 20 3.80 -10.05 6.70
CA TYR A 20 3.50 -9.40 5.42
C TYR A 20 2.29 -8.47 5.46
N GLY A 21 1.30 -8.83 6.30
CA GLY A 21 0.04 -8.13 6.41
C GLY A 21 -0.81 -8.23 5.14
N ASP A 22 -1.81 -7.37 5.07
CA ASP A 22 -2.81 -7.35 4.01
C ASP A 22 -2.36 -6.52 2.80
N SER A 23 -3.05 -6.70 1.67
CA SER A 23 -2.76 -6.04 0.40
C SER A 23 -3.90 -5.09 0.00
N TYR A 24 -3.71 -3.80 0.27
CA TYR A 24 -4.76 -2.78 0.12
C TYR A 24 -4.73 -2.15 -1.27
N GLN A 25 -5.91 -1.87 -1.84
CA GLN A 25 -6.01 -0.89 -2.92
C GLN A 25 -5.90 0.52 -2.35
N TRP A 26 -5.40 1.47 -3.16
CA TRP A 26 -5.03 2.78 -2.64
C TRP A 26 -6.25 3.56 -2.14
N GLY A 27 -6.24 3.93 -0.85
CA GLY A 27 -7.34 4.69 -0.22
C GLY A 27 -8.60 3.87 0.11
N ARG A 28 -8.53 2.53 0.06
CA ARG A 28 -9.65 1.64 0.41
C ARG A 28 -9.56 1.16 1.86
N LEU A 29 -10.69 1.07 2.55
CA LEU A 29 -10.79 0.45 3.87
C LEU A 29 -10.55 -1.07 3.82
N ALA A 30 -10.31 -1.65 5.00
CA ALA A 30 -10.39 -3.10 5.17
C ALA A 30 -11.86 -3.54 5.06
N ASP A 31 -12.22 -4.15 3.94
CA ASP A 31 -13.58 -4.64 3.64
C ASP A 31 -13.59 -6.11 3.17
N GLY A 32 -12.49 -6.83 3.43
CA GLY A 32 -12.27 -8.23 3.07
C GLY A 32 -11.47 -8.40 1.78
N TYR A 33 -11.45 -7.41 0.88
CA TYR A 33 -10.73 -7.51 -0.39
C TYR A 33 -9.22 -7.35 -0.24
N GLN A 34 -8.77 -6.80 0.88
CA GLN A 34 -7.36 -6.67 1.18
C GLN A 34 -6.70 -8.02 1.53
N ILE A 35 -7.49 -9.01 1.93
CA ILE A 35 -6.99 -10.30 2.45
C ILE A 35 -6.19 -11.01 1.35
N ARG A 36 -4.98 -11.46 1.69
CA ARG A 36 -4.05 -12.10 0.74
C ARG A 36 -4.54 -13.43 0.17
N THR A 37 -5.22 -14.23 0.99
CA THR A 37 -5.72 -15.57 0.61
C THR A 37 -7.01 -15.52 -0.21
N PHE A 38 -7.61 -14.34 -0.36
CA PHE A 38 -8.88 -14.22 -1.07
C PHE A 38 -8.69 -14.53 -2.56
N ALA A 39 -9.45 -15.52 -3.04
CA ALA A 39 -9.61 -15.82 -4.45
C ALA A 39 -10.36 -14.66 -5.12
N THR A 40 -9.96 -14.29 -6.33
CA THR A 40 -10.56 -13.19 -7.08
C THR A 40 -12.08 -13.37 -7.20
N THR A 41 -12.87 -12.68 -6.40
CA THR A 41 -14.30 -12.53 -6.68
C THR A 41 -14.49 -11.35 -7.63
N THR A 42 -15.36 -11.53 -8.61
CA THR A 42 -15.93 -10.45 -9.42
C THR A 42 -16.96 -9.62 -8.64
N THR A 43 -17.36 -10.10 -7.45
CA THR A 43 -18.24 -9.38 -6.53
C THR A 43 -17.58 -8.06 -6.11
N LEU A 44 -18.41 -7.02 -6.04
CA LEU A 44 -18.02 -5.63 -5.79
C LEU A 44 -18.14 -5.33 -4.29
N ALA A 45 -17.31 -4.44 -3.74
CA ALA A 45 -17.63 -3.86 -2.44
C ALA A 45 -18.85 -2.96 -2.58
N VAL A 46 -19.84 -3.19 -1.73
CA VAL A 46 -20.91 -2.25 -1.46
C VAL A 46 -20.40 -1.33 -0.35
N ASN A 47 -20.29 -0.05 -0.68
CA ASN A 47 -19.75 1.05 0.13
C ASN A 47 -19.89 0.91 1.64
N THR A 48 -18.76 0.97 2.36
CA THR A 48 -18.73 1.25 3.80
C THR A 48 -17.69 2.31 4.20
N THR A 49 -17.01 2.96 3.24
CA THR A 49 -16.08 4.06 3.55
C THR A 49 -16.85 5.36 3.84
N PRO A 50 -16.70 5.97 5.03
CA PRO A 50 -17.22 7.30 5.28
C PRO A 50 -16.56 8.31 4.33
N GLY A 51 -17.30 8.77 3.32
CA GLY A 51 -16.89 9.82 2.38
C GLY A 51 -16.47 9.39 0.97
N LEU A 52 -16.48 8.09 0.64
CA LEU A 52 -16.20 7.58 -0.72
C LEU A 52 -17.31 6.58 -1.12
N THR A 53 -18.37 7.06 -1.77
CA THR A 53 -19.43 6.19 -2.32
C THR A 53 -19.16 5.89 -3.79
N ALA A 54 -18.88 4.63 -4.15
CA ALA A 54 -18.85 4.18 -5.54
C ALA A 54 -19.98 3.19 -5.81
N THR A 55 -20.84 3.48 -6.78
CA THR A 55 -21.94 2.61 -7.25
C THR A 55 -21.77 2.31 -8.74
N GLY A 56 -20.82 1.44 -9.12
CA GLY A 56 -20.72 0.94 -10.51
C GLY A 56 -19.31 0.59 -11.03
N ILE A 57 -19.25 0.29 -12.33
CA ILE A 57 -18.23 -0.52 -13.06
C ILE A 57 -16.77 -0.25 -12.67
N ARG A 58 -16.15 -1.31 -12.11
CA ARG A 58 -14.73 -1.49 -11.80
C ARG A 58 -13.87 -1.33 -13.07
N GLY A 59 -13.02 -0.32 -13.13
CA GLY A 59 -12.02 -0.17 -14.19
C GLY A 59 -10.73 -0.93 -13.87
N PRO A 60 -9.89 -1.26 -14.87
CA PRO A 60 -8.58 -1.87 -14.60
C PRO A 60 -7.61 -0.92 -13.87
N TYR A 61 -7.93 0.38 -13.76
CA TYR A 61 -7.01 1.42 -13.29
C TYR A 61 -7.40 2.08 -11.96
N ASP A 62 -8.68 2.08 -11.60
CA ASP A 62 -9.16 2.53 -10.28
C ASP A 62 -10.27 1.61 -9.81
N TRP A 63 -10.40 1.48 -8.49
CA TRP A 63 -11.44 0.69 -7.84
C TRP A 63 -12.72 1.50 -7.57
N THR A 64 -12.71 2.83 -7.79
CA THR A 64 -13.92 3.66 -7.85
C THR A 64 -14.36 3.94 -9.29
N LEU A 65 -15.57 4.46 -9.44
CA LEU A 65 -16.10 4.93 -10.71
C LEU A 65 -15.22 6.05 -11.33
N PRO A 66 -14.87 5.97 -12.62
CA PRO A 66 -14.06 6.98 -13.29
C PRO A 66 -14.84 8.28 -13.50
N ASN A 67 -14.20 9.44 -13.31
CA ASN A 67 -14.78 10.78 -13.53
C ASN A 67 -16.00 11.11 -12.65
N ILE A 68 -16.17 10.38 -11.54
CA ILE A 68 -17.30 10.56 -10.62
C ILE A 68 -16.79 10.84 -9.20
N VAL A 69 -15.71 10.18 -8.75
CA VAL A 69 -15.25 10.27 -7.36
C VAL A 69 -13.74 10.44 -7.27
N ASP A 70 -13.28 11.51 -6.62
CA ASP A 70 -11.90 11.68 -6.13
C ASP A 70 -10.82 11.40 -7.19
N ASP A 71 -10.98 11.97 -8.38
CA ASP A 71 -10.05 11.78 -9.50
C ASP A 71 -8.64 12.32 -9.19
N ASP A 72 -8.57 13.42 -8.44
CA ASP A 72 -7.30 13.99 -7.97
C ASP A 72 -6.68 13.16 -6.84
N GLY A 73 -7.48 12.39 -6.09
CA GLY A 73 -7.00 11.57 -4.97
C GLY A 73 -6.91 12.32 -3.64
N ALA A 74 -7.39 13.57 -3.58
CA ALA A 74 -7.32 14.40 -2.38
C ALA A 74 -8.12 13.79 -1.22
N LEU A 75 -9.31 13.26 -1.48
CA LEU A 75 -10.16 12.64 -0.44
C LEU A 75 -9.53 11.36 0.10
N ARG A 76 -8.98 10.49 -0.76
CA ARG A 76 -8.23 9.30 -0.32
C ARG A 76 -6.98 9.68 0.45
N SER A 77 -6.23 10.69 0.01
CA SER A 77 -5.05 11.16 0.74
C SER A 77 -5.41 11.66 2.14
N ALA A 78 -6.49 12.44 2.26
CA ALA A 78 -7.02 12.89 3.55
C ALA A 78 -7.49 11.71 4.43
N PHE A 79 -8.18 10.72 3.84
CA PHE A 79 -8.58 9.51 4.55
C PHE A 79 -7.37 8.70 5.08
N LEU A 80 -6.33 8.55 4.27
CA LEU A 80 -5.09 7.86 4.64
C LEU A 80 -4.24 8.64 5.67
N ALA A 81 -4.50 9.95 5.83
CA ALA A 81 -3.83 10.83 6.78
C ALA A 81 -4.40 10.80 8.19
N LYS A 82 -5.64 10.30 8.35
CA LYS A 82 -6.36 10.27 9.63
C LYS A 82 -5.61 9.48 10.69
N THR A 83 -5.58 10.02 11.91
CA THR A 83 -4.92 9.43 13.09
C THR A 83 -5.90 9.16 14.23
N ASP A 84 -7.18 9.47 14.05
CA ASP A 84 -8.24 9.28 15.06
C ASP A 84 -8.80 7.85 15.07
N GLY A 85 -8.31 6.97 14.19
CA GLY A 85 -8.83 5.62 13.99
C GLY A 85 -10.00 5.55 13.00
N SER A 86 -10.47 6.68 12.46
CA SER A 86 -11.48 6.71 11.37
C SER A 86 -10.86 6.57 9.97
N GLY A 87 -9.54 6.37 9.90
CA GLY A 87 -8.78 6.06 8.70
C GLY A 87 -8.54 4.56 8.52
N VAL A 88 -7.56 4.21 7.68
CA VAL A 88 -7.11 2.82 7.51
C VAL A 88 -6.18 2.36 8.62
N CYS A 89 -5.47 3.29 9.26
CA CYS A 89 -4.50 3.01 10.32
C CYS A 89 -5.15 3.12 11.71
N PRO A 90 -4.62 2.39 12.72
CA PRO A 90 -5.06 2.52 14.10
C PRO A 90 -4.83 3.93 14.67
N THR A 91 -5.54 4.26 15.75
CA THR A 91 -5.40 5.55 16.44
C THR A 91 -3.93 5.87 16.75
N GLY A 92 -3.52 7.10 16.45
CA GLY A 92 -2.14 7.59 16.60
C GLY A 92 -1.21 7.29 15.43
N PHE A 93 -1.67 6.59 14.38
CA PHE A 93 -0.86 6.27 13.20
C PHE A 93 -1.58 6.66 11.91
N ASN A 94 -0.81 6.91 10.85
CA ASN A 94 -1.33 7.14 9.50
C ASN A 94 -0.42 6.51 8.43
N VAL A 95 -0.86 6.55 7.18
CA VAL A 95 -0.04 6.11 6.05
C VAL A 95 0.98 7.21 5.73
N PRO A 96 2.28 6.88 5.57
CA PRO A 96 3.32 7.87 5.35
C PRO A 96 3.17 8.59 4.00
N THR A 97 3.67 9.82 3.94
CA THR A 97 3.93 10.49 2.65
C THR A 97 5.20 9.93 2.00
N GLU A 98 5.39 10.22 0.71
CA GLU A 98 6.65 9.95 0.03
C GLU A 98 7.84 10.60 0.75
N ALA A 99 7.71 11.84 1.22
CA ALA A 99 8.79 12.52 1.94
C ALA A 99 9.19 11.80 3.24
N GLN A 100 8.22 11.26 3.98
CA GLN A 100 8.48 10.52 5.22
C GLN A 100 9.18 9.19 4.94
N LEU A 101 8.73 8.45 3.93
CA LEU A 101 9.43 7.22 3.52
C LEU A 101 10.78 7.52 2.86
N LYS A 102 10.94 8.68 2.20
CA LYS A 102 12.21 9.10 1.62
C LYS A 102 13.26 9.31 2.72
N ALA A 103 12.87 10.01 3.79
CA ALA A 103 13.74 10.16 4.96
C ALA A 103 14.11 8.81 5.61
N GLU A 104 13.18 7.85 5.64
CA GLU A 104 13.44 6.49 6.12
C GLU A 104 14.44 5.73 5.24
N ILE A 105 14.31 5.79 3.91
CA ILE A 105 15.22 5.06 3.01
C ILE A 105 16.57 5.77 2.83
N ASP A 106 16.68 7.07 3.12
CA ASP A 106 17.93 7.82 3.01
C ASP A 106 18.97 7.41 4.06
N ILE A 107 18.54 6.73 5.12
CA ILE A 107 19.42 6.15 6.14
C ILE A 107 19.68 4.65 5.91
N TRP A 108 19.13 4.04 4.86
CA TRP A 108 19.38 2.64 4.55
C TRP A 108 20.82 2.44 4.09
N GLY A 109 21.41 1.31 4.49
CA GLY A 109 22.73 0.93 4.03
C GLY A 109 22.76 0.75 2.51
N THR A 110 23.76 1.33 1.85
CA THR A 110 23.94 1.28 0.39
C THR A 110 24.83 0.14 -0.08
N THR A 111 25.34 -0.68 0.85
CA THR A 111 26.25 -1.81 0.57
C THR A 111 25.55 -3.16 0.54
N ASN A 112 24.36 -3.26 1.14
CA ASN A 112 23.54 -4.47 1.14
C ASN A 112 22.35 -4.29 0.20
N TYR A 113 21.71 -5.39 -0.19
CA TYR A 113 20.43 -5.34 -0.87
C TYR A 113 19.39 -4.59 -0.03
N ALA A 114 18.49 -3.90 -0.73
CA ALA A 114 17.56 -2.97 -0.11
C ALA A 114 16.57 -3.68 0.82
N ASP A 115 16.25 -4.95 0.60
CA ASP A 115 15.43 -5.76 1.51
C ASP A 115 16.11 -6.00 2.88
N ILE A 116 17.42 -6.24 2.90
CA ILE A 116 18.21 -6.38 4.12
C ILE A 116 18.20 -5.05 4.88
N SER A 117 18.44 -3.94 4.19
CA SER A 117 18.41 -2.61 4.80
C SER A 117 17.02 -2.25 5.33
N ALA A 118 15.96 -2.57 4.58
CA ALA A 118 14.57 -2.34 4.97
C ALA A 118 14.16 -3.16 6.20
N PHE A 119 14.60 -4.42 6.30
CA PHE A 119 14.35 -5.26 7.45
C PHE A 119 15.13 -4.82 8.70
N ASN A 120 16.36 -4.33 8.52
CA ASN A 120 17.19 -3.82 9.62
C ASN A 120 16.78 -2.41 10.08
N SER A 121 15.92 -1.73 9.32
CA SER A 121 15.40 -0.42 9.69
C SER A 121 14.47 -0.47 10.90
N VAL A 122 14.17 0.69 11.49
CA VAL A 122 13.20 0.81 12.59
C VAL A 122 11.82 0.28 12.18
N LEU A 123 11.46 0.42 10.90
CA LEU A 123 10.19 -0.05 10.38
C LEU A 123 10.18 -1.55 10.09
N LYS A 124 11.32 -2.25 10.03
CA LYS A 124 11.40 -3.70 9.76
C LYS A 124 10.49 -4.13 8.60
N LEU A 125 10.65 -3.51 7.43
CA LEU A 125 9.72 -3.70 6.31
C LEU A 125 9.99 -5.03 5.60
N PRO A 126 9.03 -5.98 5.56
CA PRO A 126 9.21 -7.22 4.82
C PRO A 126 8.97 -7.07 3.31
N VAL A 127 9.51 -8.01 2.52
CA VAL A 127 9.31 -8.14 1.07
C VAL A 127 8.03 -8.93 0.75
N ALA A 128 6.90 -8.37 1.16
CA ALA A 128 5.61 -9.05 1.09
C ALA A 128 5.14 -9.40 -0.33
N GLY A 129 5.63 -8.72 -1.36
CA GLY A 129 5.07 -8.76 -2.71
C GLY A 129 3.75 -8.00 -2.81
N ALA A 130 3.03 -8.18 -3.92
CA ALA A 130 1.80 -7.45 -4.21
C ALA A 130 0.81 -8.30 -5.00
N ARG A 131 -0.47 -7.91 -4.98
CA ARG A 131 -1.47 -8.50 -5.88
C ARG A 131 -1.38 -7.83 -7.25
N ILE A 132 -1.19 -8.64 -8.29
CA ILE A 132 -1.12 -8.18 -9.68
C ILE A 132 -2.51 -7.82 -10.15
N ARG A 133 -2.74 -6.56 -10.55
CA ARG A 133 -4.07 -6.07 -10.95
C ARG A 133 -4.74 -6.88 -12.08
N ARG A 134 -3.95 -7.39 -13.03
CA ARG A 134 -4.45 -8.06 -14.25
C ARG A 134 -4.94 -9.48 -13.98
N THR A 135 -4.25 -10.19 -13.08
CA THR A 135 -4.49 -11.63 -12.83
C THR A 135 -5.10 -11.87 -11.46
N GLY A 136 -5.05 -10.88 -10.56
CA GLY A 136 -5.41 -11.00 -9.16
C GLY A 136 -4.51 -11.97 -8.36
N ARG A 137 -3.44 -12.50 -8.95
CA ARG A 137 -2.49 -13.40 -8.27
C ARG A 137 -1.48 -12.58 -7.46
N LEU A 138 -0.97 -13.16 -6.37
CA LEU A 138 0.19 -12.60 -5.68
C LEU A 138 1.44 -12.82 -6.53
N GLY A 139 2.26 -11.77 -6.64
CA GLY A 139 3.55 -11.80 -7.32
C GLY A 139 4.65 -11.25 -6.43
N ASN A 140 5.89 -11.69 -6.68
CA ASN A 140 7.11 -11.21 -6.02
C ASN A 140 7.10 -11.35 -4.49
N VAL A 141 6.30 -12.29 -3.97
CA VAL A 141 6.24 -12.61 -2.54
C VAL A 141 7.57 -13.19 -2.11
N GLY A 142 8.20 -12.60 -1.08
CA GLY A 142 9.51 -13.01 -0.61
C GLY A 142 10.68 -12.38 -1.38
N TYR A 143 10.42 -11.52 -2.37
CA TYR A 143 11.45 -10.90 -3.20
C TYR A 143 11.38 -9.37 -3.20
N VAL A 144 10.16 -8.80 -3.25
CA VAL A 144 9.98 -7.35 -3.40
C VAL A 144 8.99 -6.80 -2.38
N GLY A 145 9.37 -5.74 -1.69
CA GLY A 145 8.50 -4.93 -0.85
C GLY A 145 7.82 -3.86 -1.67
N TYR A 146 6.50 -3.72 -1.52
CA TYR A 146 5.74 -2.65 -2.15
C TYR A 146 4.82 -1.97 -1.14
N TYR A 147 5.06 -0.68 -0.88
CA TYR A 147 4.38 0.05 0.18
C TYR A 147 3.70 1.29 -0.34
N TRP A 148 2.41 1.46 -0.02
CA TRP A 148 1.71 2.67 -0.38
C TRP A 148 2.21 3.90 0.39
N THR A 149 2.27 5.02 -0.32
CA THR A 149 2.33 6.35 0.30
C THR A 149 0.93 6.98 0.23
N ARG A 150 0.65 7.99 1.05
CA ARG A 150 -0.55 8.84 0.90
C ARG A 150 -0.34 10.04 -0.03
N SER A 151 0.83 10.18 -0.65
CA SER A 151 1.12 11.30 -1.55
C SER A 151 0.23 11.24 -2.78
N VAL A 152 -0.42 12.36 -3.09
CA VAL A 152 -1.14 12.54 -4.34
C VAL A 152 -0.14 12.78 -5.46
N VAL A 153 -0.37 12.15 -6.60
CA VAL A 153 0.42 12.34 -7.83
C VAL A 153 -0.48 12.78 -8.98
N PRO A 154 0.05 13.53 -9.95
CA PRO A 154 -0.70 13.87 -11.15
C PRO A 154 -1.28 12.63 -11.81
N THR A 155 -2.59 12.66 -12.10
CA THR A 155 -3.28 11.62 -12.87
C THR A 155 -3.66 12.18 -14.24
N ASN A 156 -4.01 11.29 -15.19
CA ASN A 156 -4.57 11.71 -16.46
C ASN A 156 -5.92 11.02 -16.68
N ARG A 157 -6.66 11.46 -17.72
CA ARG A 157 -8.02 10.97 -18.01
C ARG A 157 -8.12 9.45 -18.17
N TRP A 158 -7.02 8.78 -18.51
CA TRP A 158 -6.97 7.35 -18.82
C TRP A 158 -6.38 6.50 -17.68
N TYR A 159 -5.48 7.08 -16.87
CA TYR A 159 -4.75 6.38 -15.83
C TYR A 159 -4.81 7.15 -14.50
N ARG A 160 -5.35 6.49 -13.49
CA ARG A 160 -5.39 6.98 -12.10
C ARG A 160 -4.29 6.32 -11.30
N TYR A 161 -3.20 7.06 -11.08
CA TYR A 161 -2.03 6.56 -10.38
C TYR A 161 -2.04 6.90 -8.89
N ALA A 162 -1.32 6.06 -8.14
CA ALA A 162 -0.89 6.31 -6.78
C ALA A 162 0.61 6.02 -6.65
N ARG A 163 1.21 6.63 -5.63
CA ARG A 163 2.65 6.58 -5.38
C ARG A 163 3.00 5.51 -4.36
N TYR A 164 4.03 4.71 -4.64
CA TYR A 164 4.49 3.66 -3.76
C TYR A 164 6.01 3.63 -3.65
N LEU A 165 6.52 3.06 -2.55
CA LEU A 165 7.91 2.66 -2.34
C LEU A 165 8.11 1.20 -2.75
N GLY A 166 9.14 0.92 -3.54
CA GLY A 166 9.57 -0.42 -3.97
C GLY A 166 11.03 -0.69 -3.59
N PHE A 167 11.32 -1.91 -3.15
CA PHE A 167 12.68 -2.39 -2.85
C PHE A 167 12.72 -3.92 -2.89
N GLY A 168 13.89 -4.53 -3.07
CA GLY A 168 14.01 -5.99 -3.12
C GLY A 168 15.43 -6.52 -2.98
N ASP A 169 15.58 -7.83 -3.15
CA ASP A 169 16.82 -8.60 -2.99
C ASP A 169 17.76 -8.58 -4.21
N TYR A 170 17.41 -7.80 -5.23
CA TYR A 170 18.14 -7.70 -6.50
C TYR A 170 18.81 -6.34 -6.71
N SER A 171 18.60 -5.38 -5.81
CA SER A 171 19.10 -4.01 -5.91
C SER A 171 19.44 -3.47 -4.54
N VAL A 172 20.49 -2.64 -4.46
CA VAL A 172 20.83 -1.89 -3.24
C VAL A 172 20.00 -0.61 -3.10
N HIS A 173 19.20 -0.26 -4.11
CA HIS A 173 18.41 0.96 -4.14
C HIS A 173 16.92 0.66 -3.96
N ALA A 174 16.31 1.39 -3.03
CA ALA A 174 14.87 1.54 -2.95
C ALA A 174 14.43 2.71 -3.83
N GLU A 175 13.28 2.59 -4.46
CA GLU A 175 12.77 3.58 -5.40
C GLU A 175 11.29 3.83 -5.20
N PHE A 176 10.86 5.02 -5.60
CA PHE A 176 9.45 5.33 -5.66
C PHE A 176 8.97 5.26 -7.10
N ALA A 177 7.82 4.61 -7.32
CA ALA A 177 7.18 4.52 -8.62
C ALA A 177 5.67 4.75 -8.54
N ASN A 178 5.03 4.83 -9.70
CA ASN A 178 3.59 5.07 -9.84
C ASN A 178 2.94 3.80 -10.39
N VAL A 179 1.81 3.41 -9.82
CA VAL A 179 0.99 2.32 -10.35
C VAL A 179 -0.48 2.66 -10.16
N GLU A 180 -1.34 2.01 -10.92
CA GLU A 180 -2.77 2.30 -10.88
C GLU A 180 -3.35 2.03 -9.49
N ARG A 181 -4.30 2.87 -9.06
CA ARG A 181 -4.92 2.80 -7.71
C ARG A 181 -5.63 1.48 -7.44
N SER A 182 -6.00 0.75 -8.50
CA SER A 182 -6.58 -0.59 -8.45
C SER A 182 -5.58 -1.69 -8.05
N ALA A 183 -4.27 -1.46 -8.16
CA ALA A 183 -3.25 -2.39 -7.69
C ALA A 183 -3.31 -2.53 -6.17
N SER A 184 -2.83 -3.65 -5.64
CA SER A 184 -2.84 -3.88 -4.18
C SER A 184 -1.43 -3.99 -3.64
N ARG A 185 -1.09 -3.17 -2.65
CA ARG A 185 0.24 -3.08 -2.03
C ARG A 185 0.11 -3.09 -0.50
N SER A 186 1.20 -3.31 0.21
CA SER A 186 1.21 -3.29 1.68
C SER A 186 1.04 -1.87 2.21
N ILE A 187 0.48 -1.75 3.42
CA ILE A 187 0.43 -0.51 4.19
C ILE A 187 1.30 -0.65 5.42
N ARG A 188 2.26 0.28 5.59
CA ARG A 188 2.99 0.47 6.84
C ARG A 188 2.52 1.78 7.49
N CYS A 189 1.82 1.67 8.61
CA CYS A 189 1.37 2.86 9.35
C CYS A 189 2.49 3.39 10.26
N ILE A 190 2.81 4.67 10.16
CA ILE A 190 3.85 5.34 10.97
C ILE A 190 3.23 6.33 11.95
N LYS A 191 3.99 6.67 13.00
CA LYS A 191 3.63 7.74 13.94
C LYS A 191 4.35 9.00 13.50
N ASN A 192 3.61 10.09 13.36
CA ASN A 192 4.17 11.41 13.12
C ASN A 192 4.74 12.01 14.41
#